data_AF-A0A3D2IH64-F1
#
_entry.id   AF-A0A3D2IH64-F1
#
_cell.length_a   1.000
_cell.length_b   1.000
_cell.length_c   1.000
_cell.angle_alpha   90.00
_cell.angle_beta   90.00
_cell.angle_gamma   90.00
#
_symmetry.space_group_name_H-M   'P 1'
#
loop_
_entity.id
_entity.type
_entity.pdbx_description
1 polymer ?
#
loop_
_entity_poly.entity_id
_entity_poly.type
_entity_poly.pdbx_seq_one_letter_code
_entity_poly.pdbx_strand_id
1 'polypeptide(L)'
;PGNPIVYAEHCPHDDKPTVLVYGHYDVQPSDPDELWDSPAFEPVVKDGNVYARGASDDKGQSYTHVKAIESFRKTGQEIPVNVKFILEGEEEIGSPNLVPFITEHKDMLECDMVLISDTSMFGKDMPSITYGLRGLAYMEVEVVGPNRDLHSGVYGGAVENPLNVLCEMIAKLKDEDGRIQIPGFYDKVIDLTDAEREASAALPFDEEAYKKSLDIDAVH
;
A
#
# COMPACT_ATOMS: atom_id res chain seq x y z
N PRO A 1 20.80 -5.87 -9.42
CA PRO A 1 20.53 -6.76 -8.27
C PRO A 1 19.53 -6.07 -7.33
N GLY A 2 18.37 -6.69 -7.11
CA GLY A 2 17.33 -6.17 -6.23
C GLY A 2 17.60 -6.45 -4.75
N ASN A 3 16.69 -6.01 -3.89
CA ASN A 3 16.69 -6.34 -2.47
C ASN A 3 16.35 -7.84 -2.27
N PRO A 4 17.00 -8.54 -1.33
CA PRO A 4 16.80 -9.98 -1.18
C PRO A 4 15.42 -10.32 -0.63
N ILE A 5 14.75 -11.30 -1.25
CA ILE A 5 13.54 -11.92 -0.66
C ILE A 5 13.98 -12.90 0.42
N VAL A 6 13.46 -12.72 1.63
CA VAL A 6 13.72 -13.59 2.78
C VAL A 6 12.67 -14.70 2.81
N TYR A 7 13.13 -15.95 2.72
CA TYR A 7 12.28 -17.13 2.88
C TYR A 7 12.62 -17.87 4.18
N ALA A 8 11.58 -18.33 4.89
CA ALA A 8 11.72 -19.21 6.04
C ALA A 8 10.53 -20.16 6.14
N GLU A 9 10.74 -21.35 6.70
CA GLU A 9 9.65 -22.29 6.93
C GLU A 9 9.81 -23.10 8.22
N HIS A 10 8.67 -23.56 8.74
CA HIS A 10 8.56 -24.52 9.81
C HIS A 10 7.32 -25.39 9.54
N CYS A 11 7.55 -26.54 8.91
CA CYS A 11 6.50 -27.44 8.45
C CYS A 11 6.67 -28.84 9.06
N PRO A 12 6.53 -29.03 10.39
CA PRO A 12 6.78 -30.31 11.04
C PRO A 12 5.61 -31.31 10.91
N HIS A 13 4.46 -30.90 10.37
CA HIS A 13 3.23 -31.70 10.35
C HIS A 13 2.91 -32.18 8.95
N ASP A 14 2.75 -33.48 8.75
CA ASP A 14 2.35 -34.02 7.44
C ASP A 14 0.84 -33.90 7.19
N ASP A 15 0.03 -33.65 8.24
CA ASP A 15 -1.44 -33.70 8.22
C ASP A 15 -2.12 -32.36 8.53
N LYS A 16 -1.36 -31.26 8.64
CA LYS A 16 -1.89 -29.92 8.95
C LYS A 16 -1.70 -28.97 7.76
N PRO A 17 -2.58 -27.96 7.61
CA PRO A 17 -2.46 -26.98 6.53
C PRO A 17 -1.20 -26.12 6.68
N THR A 18 -0.73 -25.62 5.55
CA THR A 18 0.41 -24.72 5.42
C THR A 18 -0.06 -23.30 5.15
N VAL A 19 0.31 -22.37 6.03
CA VAL A 19 0.04 -20.93 5.89
C VAL A 19 1.32 -20.23 5.45
N LEU A 20 1.28 -19.56 4.30
CA LEU A 20 2.35 -18.68 3.82
C LEU A 20 2.06 -17.24 4.26
N VAL A 21 2.88 -16.70 5.15
CA VAL A 21 2.82 -15.29 5.53
C VAL A 21 3.64 -14.47 4.53
N TYR A 22 3.03 -13.44 3.95
CA TYR A 22 3.71 -12.42 3.16
C TYR A 22 3.74 -11.08 3.91
N GLY A 23 4.82 -10.34 3.71
CA GLY A 23 4.97 -8.95 4.14
C GLY A 23 6.23 -8.34 3.50
N HIS A 24 6.55 -7.11 3.86
CA HIS A 24 7.72 -6.41 3.31
C HIS A 24 8.48 -5.63 4.39
N TYR A 25 9.77 -5.38 4.14
CA TYR A 25 10.68 -4.75 5.10
C TYR A 25 11.24 -3.40 4.63
N ASP A 26 11.08 -3.07 3.34
CA ASP A 26 11.27 -1.72 2.83
C ASP A 26 10.13 -0.80 3.31
N VAL A 27 10.33 0.50 3.17
CA VAL A 27 9.43 1.53 3.68
C VAL A 27 9.50 2.76 2.79
N GLN A 28 8.43 3.55 2.71
CA GLN A 28 8.45 4.87 2.09
C GLN A 28 9.55 5.80 2.66
N PRO A 29 10.05 6.78 1.88
CA PRO A 29 10.90 7.86 2.38
C PRO A 29 10.28 8.64 3.56
N SER A 30 11.11 9.28 4.39
CA SER A 30 10.64 10.12 5.51
C SER A 30 10.46 11.59 5.16
N ASP A 31 10.91 12.02 3.98
CA ASP A 31 10.95 13.43 3.62
C ASP A 31 9.56 14.09 3.57
N PRO A 32 9.43 15.37 3.99
CA PRO A 32 10.47 16.18 4.61
C PRO A 32 10.61 15.93 6.13
N ASP A 33 11.83 15.73 6.60
CA ASP A 33 12.13 15.34 7.99
C ASP A 33 11.63 16.38 9.02
N GLU A 34 11.58 17.67 8.69
CA GLU A 34 11.15 18.74 9.59
C GLU A 34 9.67 18.72 9.98
N LEU A 35 8.85 17.94 9.27
CA LEU A 35 7.43 17.76 9.61
C LEU A 35 7.22 16.63 10.64
N TRP A 36 8.27 15.89 11.01
CA TRP A 36 8.19 14.87 12.05
C TRP A 36 8.43 15.45 13.45
N ASP A 37 7.58 15.09 14.40
CA ASP A 37 7.75 15.46 15.82
C ASP A 37 8.97 14.76 16.48
N SER A 38 9.44 13.65 15.91
CA SER A 38 10.60 12.87 16.32
C SER A 38 11.27 12.21 15.11
N PRO A 39 12.58 11.94 15.11
CA PRO A 39 13.26 11.36 13.95
C PRO A 39 12.56 10.09 13.44
N ALA A 40 12.24 10.04 12.15
CA ALA A 40 11.36 9.02 11.57
C ALA A 40 11.83 7.57 11.84
N PHE A 41 13.13 7.36 11.96
CA PHE A 41 13.75 6.04 12.18
C PHE A 41 14.19 5.80 13.63
N GLU A 42 13.80 6.65 14.57
CA GLU A 42 13.99 6.47 16.01
C GLU A 42 12.62 6.25 16.68
N PRO A 43 12.20 5.00 16.93
CA PRO A 43 10.85 4.72 17.41
C PRO A 43 10.54 5.37 18.76
N VAL A 44 9.46 6.13 18.82
CA VAL A 44 8.93 6.74 20.04
C VAL A 44 7.61 6.08 20.43
N VAL A 45 7.50 5.63 21.68
CA VAL A 45 6.23 5.14 22.23
C VAL A 45 5.55 6.26 23.01
N LYS A 46 4.35 6.65 22.59
CA LYS A 46 3.56 7.71 23.24
C LYS A 46 2.07 7.37 23.17
N ASP A 47 1.37 7.55 24.28
CA ASP A 47 -0.08 7.33 24.40
C ASP A 47 -0.56 5.95 23.88
N GLY A 48 0.29 4.93 24.02
CA GLY A 48 0.02 3.57 23.57
C GLY A 48 0.32 3.29 22.09
N ASN A 49 0.81 4.29 21.33
CA ASN A 49 1.17 4.16 19.92
C ASN A 49 2.69 4.15 19.74
N VAL A 50 3.16 3.53 18.65
CA VAL A 50 4.56 3.55 18.21
C VAL A 50 4.66 4.48 17.01
N TYR A 51 5.43 5.55 17.15
CA TYR A 51 5.69 6.54 16.10
C TYR A 51 7.07 6.26 15.48
N ALA A 52 7.06 5.74 14.24
CA ALA A 52 8.23 5.57 13.39
C ALA A 52 7.80 5.28 11.94
N ARG A 53 8.64 5.62 10.98
CA ARG A 53 8.53 5.14 9.60
C ARG A 53 8.65 3.62 9.57
N GLY A 54 7.65 2.98 8.98
CA GLY A 54 7.56 1.52 8.89
C GLY A 54 6.86 0.85 10.07
N ALA A 55 6.42 1.60 11.09
CA ALA A 55 5.80 1.00 12.27
C ALA A 55 4.50 0.24 11.96
N SER A 56 3.73 0.71 10.98
CA SER A 56 2.44 0.15 10.57
C SER A 56 2.39 -0.22 9.08
N ASP A 57 3.53 -0.18 8.38
CA ASP A 57 3.62 -0.35 6.93
C ASP A 57 5.06 -0.75 6.57
N ASP A 58 5.44 -2.02 6.65
CA ASP A 58 4.68 -3.18 7.20
C ASP A 58 5.45 -3.87 8.36
N LYS A 59 6.52 -3.25 8.86
CA LYS A 59 7.43 -3.92 9.83
C LYS A 59 6.73 -4.38 11.09
N GLY A 60 5.74 -3.62 11.60
CA GLY A 60 5.02 -3.98 12.81
C GLY A 60 4.19 -5.25 12.64
N GLN A 61 3.51 -5.41 11.51
CA GLN A 61 2.61 -6.52 11.25
C GLN A 61 3.38 -7.75 10.79
N SER A 62 4.35 -7.59 9.90
CA SER A 62 5.34 -8.62 9.59
C SER A 62 6.00 -9.19 10.86
N TYR A 63 6.44 -8.31 11.77
CA TYR A 63 7.04 -8.75 13.03
C TYR A 63 6.03 -9.40 13.98
N THR A 64 4.76 -9.00 13.95
CA THR A 64 3.68 -9.62 14.75
C THR A 64 3.56 -11.12 14.47
N HIS A 65 3.61 -11.52 13.19
CA HIS A 65 3.58 -12.94 12.80
C HIS A 65 4.79 -13.71 13.31
N VAL A 66 6.00 -13.13 13.22
CA VAL A 66 7.23 -13.71 13.78
C VAL A 66 7.09 -13.89 15.30
N LYS A 67 6.52 -12.89 16.00
CA LYS A 67 6.30 -12.93 17.45
C LYS A 67 5.24 -13.94 17.87
N ALA A 68 4.23 -14.21 17.04
CA ALA A 68 3.28 -15.28 17.28
C ALA A 68 3.99 -16.64 17.33
N ILE A 69 4.85 -16.93 16.34
CA ILE A 69 5.65 -18.16 16.29
C ILE A 69 6.62 -18.25 17.48
N GLU A 70 7.31 -17.16 17.82
CA GLU A 70 8.17 -17.12 19.00
C GLU A 70 7.39 -17.42 20.30
N SER A 71 6.16 -16.91 20.41
CA SER A 71 5.31 -17.10 21.58
C SER A 71 4.90 -18.56 21.76
N PHE A 72 4.49 -19.26 20.70
CA PHE A 72 4.23 -20.71 20.75
C PHE A 72 5.46 -21.49 21.24
N ARG A 73 6.64 -21.17 20.69
CA ARG A 73 7.89 -21.83 21.09
C ARG A 73 8.23 -21.60 22.56
N LYS A 74 8.02 -20.39 23.08
CA LYS A 74 8.30 -20.04 24.48
C LYS A 74 7.34 -20.70 25.46
N THR A 75 6.09 -20.92 25.08
CA THR A 75 5.11 -21.60 25.94
C THR A 75 5.20 -23.13 25.86
N GLY A 76 6.04 -23.66 24.97
CA GLY A 76 6.11 -25.10 24.68
C GLY A 76 4.87 -25.64 23.99
N GLN A 77 4.00 -24.76 23.49
CA GLN A 77 2.83 -25.15 22.71
C GLN A 77 3.26 -25.46 21.28
N GLU A 78 2.63 -26.48 20.71
CA GLU A 78 2.80 -26.81 19.30
C GLU A 78 2.12 -25.74 18.44
N ILE A 79 2.79 -25.31 17.37
CA ILE A 79 2.20 -24.43 16.37
C ILE A 79 1.14 -25.25 15.60
N PRO A 80 -0.13 -24.78 15.53
CA PRO A 80 -1.25 -25.59 15.04
C PRO A 80 -1.28 -25.78 13.52
N VAL A 81 -0.36 -25.16 12.78
CA VAL A 81 -0.25 -25.20 11.32
C VAL A 81 1.21 -25.29 10.91
N ASN A 82 1.47 -25.72 9.68
CA ASN A 82 2.74 -25.47 9.04
C ASN A 82 2.81 -23.99 8.65
N VAL A 83 3.98 -23.36 8.78
CA VAL A 83 4.14 -21.94 8.46
C VAL A 83 5.32 -21.72 7.53
N LYS A 84 5.10 -20.91 6.50
CA LYS A 84 6.12 -20.37 5.59
C LYS A 84 6.09 -18.85 5.66
N PHE A 85 7.20 -18.20 5.37
CA PHE A 85 7.34 -16.75 5.29
C PHE A 85 8.00 -16.38 3.98
N ILE A 86 7.49 -15.32 3.34
CA ILE A 86 8.21 -14.55 2.33
C ILE A 86 8.15 -13.07 2.74
N LEU A 87 9.32 -12.48 3.01
CA LEU A 87 9.43 -11.05 3.27
C LEU A 87 10.29 -10.41 2.19
N GLU A 88 9.73 -9.47 1.43
CA GLU A 88 10.47 -8.76 0.39
C GLU A 88 10.91 -7.35 0.82
N GLY A 89 11.73 -6.70 0.01
CA GLY A 89 12.21 -5.34 0.27
C GLY A 89 12.00 -4.41 -0.89
N GLU A 90 10.97 -4.63 -1.70
CA GLU A 90 10.71 -3.82 -2.90
C GLU A 90 9.21 -3.51 -3.09
N GLU A 91 8.36 -3.73 -2.09
CA GLU A 91 6.90 -3.49 -2.20
C GLU A 91 6.61 -2.04 -2.57
N GLU A 92 7.31 -1.11 -1.92
CA GLU A 92 7.09 0.34 -2.03
C GLU A 92 7.56 0.90 -3.39
N ILE A 93 8.23 0.06 -4.19
CA ILE A 93 8.66 0.34 -5.56
C ILE A 93 8.01 -0.61 -6.59
N GLY A 94 6.95 -1.32 -6.19
CA GLY A 94 6.10 -2.14 -7.06
C GLY A 94 6.54 -3.60 -7.21
N SER A 95 7.33 -4.13 -6.27
CA SER A 95 7.74 -5.54 -6.19
C SER A 95 8.30 -6.13 -7.49
N PRO A 96 9.25 -5.46 -8.19
CA PRO A 96 9.69 -5.87 -9.52
C PRO A 96 10.26 -7.29 -9.58
N ASN A 97 10.82 -7.80 -8.47
CA ASN A 97 11.40 -9.15 -8.41
C ASN A 97 10.51 -10.20 -7.72
N LEU A 98 9.40 -9.82 -7.08
CA LEU A 98 8.54 -10.77 -6.36
C LEU A 98 7.86 -11.77 -7.31
N VAL A 99 7.22 -11.28 -8.38
CA VAL A 99 6.49 -12.15 -9.32
C VAL A 99 7.42 -13.17 -10.01
N PRO A 100 8.61 -12.77 -10.52
CA PRO A 100 9.61 -13.73 -10.99
C PRO A 100 9.99 -14.79 -9.94
N PHE A 101 10.26 -14.36 -8.70
CA PHE A 101 10.63 -15.26 -7.60
C PHE A 101 9.53 -16.28 -7.30
N ILE A 102 8.27 -15.84 -7.18
CA ILE A 102 7.13 -16.73 -6.94
C ILE A 102 6.97 -17.74 -8.09
N THR A 103 7.16 -17.29 -9.33
CA THR A 103 7.04 -18.15 -10.51
C THR A 103 8.12 -19.23 -10.54
N GLU A 104 9.36 -18.87 -10.21
CA GLU A 104 10.50 -19.79 -10.17
C GLU A 104 10.40 -20.79 -9.02
N HIS A 105 9.90 -20.35 -7.86
CA HIS A 105 9.89 -21.13 -6.62
C HIS A 105 8.50 -21.64 -6.24
N LYS A 106 7.61 -21.84 -7.21
CA LYS A 106 6.21 -22.22 -6.97
C LYS A 106 6.07 -23.45 -6.05
N ASP A 107 6.86 -24.50 -6.29
CA ASP A 107 6.81 -25.73 -5.49
C ASP A 107 7.30 -25.49 -4.05
N MET A 108 8.32 -24.65 -3.86
CA MET A 108 8.80 -24.25 -2.53
C MET A 108 7.76 -23.44 -1.76
N LEU A 109 6.97 -22.62 -2.46
CA LEU A 109 5.94 -21.74 -1.89
C LEU A 109 4.56 -22.38 -1.80
N GLU A 110 4.41 -23.65 -2.16
CA GLU A 110 3.14 -24.37 -2.08
C GLU A 110 2.57 -24.29 -0.66
N CYS A 111 1.30 -23.87 -0.56
CA CYS A 111 0.60 -23.64 0.69
C CYS A 111 -0.92 -23.72 0.49
N ASP A 112 -1.66 -23.89 1.58
CA ASP A 112 -3.12 -23.95 1.59
C ASP A 112 -3.76 -22.56 1.72
N MET A 113 -3.03 -21.60 2.31
CA MET A 113 -3.49 -20.22 2.53
C MET A 113 -2.31 -19.24 2.50
N VAL A 114 -2.54 -18.08 1.89
CA VAL A 114 -1.66 -16.91 2.01
C VAL A 114 -2.27 -15.94 3.02
N LEU A 115 -1.46 -15.50 3.99
CA LEU A 115 -1.84 -14.54 5.02
C LEU A 115 -1.03 -13.25 4.82
N ILE A 116 -1.74 -12.14 4.63
CA ILE A 116 -1.16 -10.80 4.46
C ILE A 116 -1.76 -9.90 5.53
N SER A 117 -0.94 -9.11 6.22
CA SER A 117 -1.40 -8.19 7.28
C SER A 117 -0.94 -6.78 7.02
N ASP A 118 -1.21 -6.30 5.81
CA ASP A 118 -0.72 -5.04 5.29
C ASP A 118 -1.88 -4.18 4.78
N THR A 119 -2.93 -4.10 5.60
CA THR A 119 -4.12 -3.28 5.31
C THR A 119 -4.65 -2.67 6.60
N SER A 120 -5.53 -1.69 6.47
CA SER A 120 -6.08 -0.98 7.63
C SER A 120 -7.41 -1.58 8.12
N MET A 121 -7.71 -1.31 9.39
CA MET A 121 -9.05 -1.47 9.94
C MET A 121 -9.94 -0.30 9.51
N PHE A 122 -11.25 -0.55 9.33
CA PHE A 122 -12.21 0.53 9.03
C PHE A 122 -12.25 1.60 10.14
N GLY A 123 -12.15 1.18 11.39
CA GLY A 123 -12.10 2.08 12.53
C GLY A 123 -11.39 1.42 13.71
N LYS A 124 -10.99 2.23 14.69
CA LYS A 124 -10.17 1.80 15.85
C LYS A 124 -10.69 0.56 16.57
N ASP A 125 -12.02 0.46 16.73
CA ASP A 125 -12.68 -0.63 17.47
C ASP A 125 -13.38 -1.64 16.53
N MET A 126 -13.04 -1.64 15.24
CA MET A 126 -13.68 -2.47 14.22
C MET A 126 -12.64 -3.29 13.44
N PRO A 127 -12.22 -4.46 13.96
CA PRO A 127 -11.36 -5.38 13.24
C PRO A 127 -11.97 -5.70 11.87
N SER A 128 -11.14 -5.68 10.83
CA SER A 128 -11.60 -5.76 9.44
C SER A 128 -10.89 -6.89 8.71
N ILE A 129 -11.60 -7.53 7.78
CA ILE A 129 -11.01 -8.46 6.81
C ILE A 129 -11.12 -7.80 5.45
N THR A 130 -9.98 -7.44 4.88
CA THR A 130 -9.91 -6.90 3.53
C THR A 130 -10.04 -8.03 2.52
N TYR A 131 -11.08 -8.00 1.69
CA TYR A 131 -11.32 -9.03 0.66
C TYR A 131 -10.98 -8.56 -0.76
N GLY A 132 -10.62 -7.29 -0.93
CA GLY A 132 -10.26 -6.72 -2.22
C GLY A 132 -9.43 -5.45 -2.07
N LEU A 133 -8.50 -5.25 -3.00
CA LEU A 133 -7.67 -4.06 -3.13
C LEU A 133 -7.86 -3.49 -4.53
N ARG A 134 -7.72 -2.17 -4.68
CA ARG A 134 -7.66 -1.54 -6.00
C ARG A 134 -6.32 -1.87 -6.65
N GLY A 135 -6.33 -2.01 -7.98
CA GLY A 135 -5.09 -1.97 -8.74
C GLY A 135 -4.54 -0.54 -8.85
N LEU A 136 -3.27 -0.42 -9.23
CA LEU A 136 -2.58 0.84 -9.47
C LEU A 136 -1.98 0.84 -10.87
N ALA A 137 -2.16 1.93 -11.62
CA ALA A 137 -1.43 2.19 -12.85
C ALA A 137 -0.73 3.53 -12.71
N TYR A 138 0.60 3.50 -12.62
CA TYR A 138 1.44 4.69 -12.52
C TYR A 138 2.05 4.99 -13.89
N MET A 139 2.02 6.26 -14.31
CA MET A 139 2.52 6.68 -15.62
C MET A 139 3.32 7.97 -15.48
N GLU A 140 4.45 8.04 -16.18
CA GLU A 140 5.20 9.27 -16.37
C GLU A 140 4.86 9.88 -17.72
N VAL A 141 4.56 11.18 -17.74
CA VAL A 141 4.27 11.94 -18.96
C VAL A 141 5.24 13.10 -19.04
N GLU A 142 6.15 13.03 -20.00
CA GLU A 142 7.14 14.09 -20.26
C GLU A 142 6.67 15.00 -21.40
N VAL A 143 6.60 16.31 -21.13
CA VAL A 143 6.34 17.34 -22.14
C VAL A 143 7.61 18.14 -22.35
N VAL A 144 8.27 17.95 -23.47
CA VAL A 144 9.51 18.67 -23.83
C VAL A 144 9.19 19.76 -24.84
N GLY A 145 9.53 21.00 -24.51
CA GLY A 145 9.36 22.15 -25.41
C GLY A 145 10.68 22.58 -26.06
N PRO A 146 11.15 23.81 -25.83
CA PRO A 146 12.36 24.33 -26.47
C PRO A 146 13.62 23.56 -26.03
N ASN A 147 14.67 23.62 -26.85
CA ASN A 147 15.94 22.92 -26.61
C ASN A 147 16.81 23.51 -25.46
N ARG A 148 16.26 24.44 -24.69
CA ARG A 148 16.87 25.11 -23.53
C ARG A 148 15.79 25.91 -22.78
N ASP A 149 16.09 26.30 -21.55
CA ASP A 149 15.27 27.25 -20.81
C ASP A 149 15.24 28.62 -21.49
N LEU A 150 14.06 29.25 -21.51
CA LEU A 150 13.82 30.51 -22.19
C LEU A 150 13.48 31.63 -21.20
N HIS A 151 13.94 32.85 -21.49
CA HIS A 151 13.55 34.04 -20.73
C HIS A 151 12.07 34.36 -20.98
N SER A 152 11.22 34.25 -19.95
CA SER A 152 9.76 34.36 -20.07
C SER A 152 9.28 35.68 -20.69
N GLY A 153 9.95 36.82 -20.44
CA GLY A 153 9.58 38.10 -21.06
C GLY A 153 9.92 38.24 -22.55
N VAL A 154 10.90 37.49 -23.07
CA VAL A 154 11.33 37.59 -24.48
C VAL A 154 10.52 36.64 -25.36
N TYR A 155 10.24 35.45 -24.84
CA TYR A 155 9.60 34.37 -25.58
C TYR A 155 8.13 34.14 -25.16
N GLY A 156 7.67 34.81 -24.11
CA GLY A 156 6.30 34.70 -23.60
C GLY A 156 5.27 35.07 -24.66
N GLY A 157 4.36 34.13 -24.94
CA GLY A 157 3.34 34.26 -25.98
C GLY A 157 3.78 33.86 -27.39
N ALA A 158 5.07 33.60 -27.63
CA ALA A 158 5.58 33.12 -28.91
C ALA A 158 5.90 31.61 -28.90
N VAL A 159 6.33 31.09 -27.76
CA VAL A 159 6.66 29.68 -27.55
C VAL A 159 5.75 29.12 -26.46
N GLU A 160 5.17 27.95 -26.72
CA GLU A 160 4.33 27.26 -25.75
C GLU A 160 5.16 26.85 -24.53
N ASN A 161 4.63 27.08 -23.34
CA ASN A 161 5.30 26.68 -22.11
C ASN A 161 4.92 25.24 -21.78
N PRO A 162 5.86 24.28 -21.74
CA PRO A 162 5.57 22.89 -21.39
C PRO A 162 4.79 22.73 -20.09
N LEU A 163 5.00 23.62 -19.11
CA LEU A 163 4.26 23.62 -17.86
C LEU A 163 2.77 23.89 -18.07
N ASN A 164 2.42 24.86 -18.92
CA ASN A 164 1.02 25.18 -19.21
C ASN A 164 0.33 24.00 -19.91
N VAL A 165 0.99 23.41 -20.89
CA VAL A 165 0.49 22.23 -21.61
C VAL A 165 0.27 21.06 -20.65
N LEU A 166 1.23 20.80 -19.76
CA LEU A 166 1.11 19.75 -18.76
C LEU A 166 -0.06 20.02 -17.79
N CYS A 167 -0.23 21.27 -17.34
CA CYS A 167 -1.39 21.66 -16.52
C CYS A 167 -2.72 21.41 -17.25
N GLU A 168 -2.82 21.76 -18.54
CA GLU A 168 -4.01 21.50 -19.33
C GLU A 168 -4.28 20.01 -19.52
N MET A 169 -3.24 19.21 -19.73
CA MET A 169 -3.36 17.75 -19.84
C MET A 169 -3.88 17.14 -18.54
N ILE A 170 -3.30 17.52 -17.40
CA ILE A 170 -3.70 17.04 -16.06
C ILE A 170 -5.14 17.46 -15.77
N ALA A 171 -5.50 18.71 -16.03
CA ALA A 171 -6.86 19.23 -15.81
C ALA A 171 -7.92 18.51 -16.65
N LYS A 172 -7.55 17.93 -17.80
CA LYS A 172 -8.45 17.14 -18.65
C LYS A 172 -8.59 15.68 -18.24
N LEU A 173 -7.82 15.19 -17.26
CA LEU A 173 -7.93 13.80 -16.82
C LEU A 173 -9.20 13.53 -16.02
N LYS A 174 -9.75 14.55 -15.35
CA LYS A 174 -10.98 14.48 -14.55
C LYS A 174 -11.88 15.68 -14.86
N ASP A 175 -13.20 15.52 -14.75
CA ASP A 175 -14.14 16.64 -14.80
C ASP A 175 -14.34 17.28 -13.42
N GLU A 176 -15.26 18.24 -13.34
CA GLU A 176 -15.60 19.00 -12.13
C GLU A 176 -16.18 18.10 -11.01
N ASP A 177 -16.76 16.95 -11.36
CA ASP A 177 -17.30 15.95 -10.44
C ASP A 177 -16.26 14.85 -10.10
N GLY A 178 -15.00 15.01 -10.54
CA GLY A 178 -13.92 14.06 -10.31
C GLY A 178 -13.96 12.79 -11.16
N ARG A 179 -14.87 12.71 -12.14
CA ARG A 179 -15.00 11.55 -13.04
C ARG A 179 -13.87 11.54 -14.05
N ILE A 180 -13.25 10.37 -14.25
CA ILE A 180 -12.11 10.20 -15.15
C ILE A 180 -12.58 10.32 -16.60
N GLN A 181 -11.92 11.18 -17.38
CA GLN A 181 -12.32 11.51 -18.75
C GLN A 181 -11.58 10.69 -19.83
N ILE A 182 -10.72 9.76 -19.43
CA ILE A 182 -9.98 8.89 -20.36
C ILE A 182 -10.99 8.00 -21.11
N PRO A 183 -11.03 8.03 -22.45
CA PRO A 183 -11.96 7.20 -23.22
C PRO A 183 -11.82 5.71 -22.90
N GLY A 184 -12.94 5.04 -22.68
CA GLY A 184 -12.99 3.61 -22.36
C GLY A 184 -12.60 3.24 -20.93
N PHE A 185 -12.30 4.21 -20.06
CA PHE A 185 -11.86 3.95 -18.68
C PHE A 185 -12.85 3.08 -17.90
N TYR A 186 -14.15 3.30 -18.09
CA TYR A 186 -15.21 2.62 -17.35
C TYR A 186 -15.71 1.32 -18.01
N ASP A 187 -15.23 0.97 -19.20
CA ASP A 187 -15.77 -0.15 -20.01
C ASP A 187 -15.68 -1.51 -19.31
N LYS A 188 -14.71 -1.67 -18.39
CA LYS A 188 -14.46 -2.90 -17.64
C LYS A 188 -14.70 -2.76 -16.13
N VAL A 189 -15.26 -1.62 -15.70
CA VAL A 189 -15.62 -1.44 -14.29
C VAL A 189 -16.82 -2.32 -14.00
N ILE A 190 -16.65 -3.23 -13.05
CA ILE A 190 -17.71 -4.13 -12.60
C ILE A 190 -18.56 -3.37 -11.57
N ASP A 191 -19.88 -3.41 -11.74
CA ASP A 191 -20.80 -2.84 -10.76
C ASP A 191 -20.76 -3.61 -9.45
N LEU A 192 -20.81 -2.88 -8.33
CA LEU A 192 -21.00 -3.48 -7.02
C LEU A 192 -22.34 -4.22 -6.98
N THR A 193 -22.31 -5.43 -6.43
CA THR A 193 -23.50 -6.20 -6.10
C THR A 193 -24.31 -5.50 -5.01
N ASP A 194 -25.61 -5.81 -4.92
CA ASP A 194 -26.47 -5.24 -3.87
C ASP A 194 -25.94 -5.58 -2.46
N ALA A 195 -25.42 -6.79 -2.27
CA ALA A 195 -24.83 -7.22 -1.00
C ALA A 195 -23.57 -6.39 -0.64
N GLU A 196 -22.71 -6.07 -1.60
CA GLU A 196 -21.55 -5.21 -1.37
C GLU A 196 -21.97 -3.77 -1.06
N ARG A 197 -22.97 -3.23 -1.77
CA ARG A 197 -23.51 -1.89 -1.50
C ARG A 197 -24.11 -1.78 -0.11
N GLU A 198 -24.91 -2.77 0.29
CA GLU A 198 -25.51 -2.84 1.63
C GLU A 198 -24.43 -2.97 2.71
N ALA A 199 -23.44 -3.84 2.51
CA ALA A 199 -22.34 -4.02 3.45
C ALA A 199 -21.50 -2.74 3.61
N SER A 200 -21.19 -2.05 2.51
CA SER A 200 -20.50 -0.76 2.55
C SER A 200 -21.34 0.33 3.23
N ALA A 201 -22.65 0.40 2.97
CA ALA A 201 -23.55 1.38 3.56
C ALA A 201 -23.78 1.14 5.07
N ALA A 202 -23.60 -0.08 5.56
CA ALA A 202 -23.74 -0.43 6.97
C ALA A 202 -22.54 0.01 7.83
N LEU A 203 -21.42 0.39 7.21
CA LEU A 203 -20.25 0.87 7.93
C LEU A 203 -20.54 2.23 8.59
N PRO A 204 -20.15 2.45 9.86
CA PRO A 204 -20.47 3.67 10.60
C PRO A 204 -19.54 4.82 10.17
N PHE A 205 -19.75 5.35 8.97
CA PHE A 205 -19.04 6.52 8.48
C PHE A 205 -19.68 7.80 9.02
N ASP A 206 -18.87 8.61 9.72
CA ASP A 206 -19.24 9.93 10.20
C ASP A 206 -18.46 10.97 9.39
N GLU A 207 -19.15 11.58 8.41
CA GLU A 207 -18.54 12.57 7.52
C GLU A 207 -18.04 13.81 8.28
N GLU A 208 -18.75 14.26 9.31
CA GLU A 208 -18.35 15.43 10.10
C GLU A 208 -17.08 15.13 10.91
N ALA A 209 -17.02 13.96 11.54
CA ALA A 209 -15.82 13.51 12.24
C ALA A 209 -14.64 13.34 11.27
N TYR A 210 -14.87 12.78 10.08
CA TYR A 210 -13.86 12.61 9.04
C TYR A 210 -13.30 13.97 8.58
N LYS A 211 -14.17 14.92 8.23
CA LYS A 211 -13.82 16.29 7.85
C LYS A 211 -13.01 17.00 8.93
N LYS A 212 -13.46 16.91 10.19
CA LYS A 212 -12.74 17.48 11.33
C LYS A 212 -11.36 16.85 11.56
N SER A 213 -11.22 15.55 11.33
CA SER A 213 -9.95 14.84 11.52
C SER A 213 -8.88 15.21 10.48
N LEU A 214 -9.32 15.59 9.28
CA LEU A 214 -8.46 15.97 8.16
C LEU A 214 -8.35 17.49 7.97
N ASP A 215 -9.06 18.28 8.78
CA ASP A 215 -9.15 19.74 8.66
C ASP A 215 -9.62 20.20 7.27
N ILE A 216 -10.70 19.59 6.77
CA ILE A 216 -11.31 19.90 5.46
C ILE A 216 -12.77 20.31 5.59
N ASP A 217 -13.25 21.15 4.68
CA ASP A 217 -14.62 21.68 4.68
C ASP A 217 -15.66 20.75 4.02
N ALA A 218 -15.23 19.91 3.08
CA ALA A 218 -16.11 19.03 2.30
C ALA A 218 -15.41 17.73 1.88
N VAL A 219 -16.22 16.68 1.71
CA VAL A 219 -15.83 15.46 0.99
C VAL A 219 -16.38 15.56 -0.44
N HIS A 220 -15.57 15.16 -1.42
CA HIS A 220 -15.93 15.16 -2.84
C HIS A 220 -16.17 13.73 -3.34
#